data_AF-A0AA45KG41-F1
#
_entry.id   AF-A0AA45KG41-F1
#
_cell.length_a   1.000
_cell.length_b   1.000
_cell.length_c   1.000
_cell.angle_alpha   90.00
_cell.angle_beta   90.00
_cell.angle_gamma   90.00
#
_symmetry.space_group_name_H-M   'P 1'
#
loop_
_entity.id
_entity.type
_entity.pdbx_description
1 polymer ?
#
loop_
_entity_poly.entity_id
_entity_poly.type
_entity_poly.pdbx_seq_one_letter_code
_entity_poly.pdbx_strand_id
1 'polypeptide(L)'
;MTNLNKQQEQLYELLYNVLLNPQTSVKERALFKGARDKIEAGKAFDPVLSGLFKQLMYLPQSKPVVEFAEAARQRMRVGPGTAGTTHGFSNYQTKEE
;
A
#
# COMPACT_ATOMS: atom_id res chain seq x y z
N MET A 1 -12.77 14.98 -7.92
CA MET A 1 -11.62 14.11 -8.26
C MET A 1 -10.52 14.42 -7.28
N THR A 2 -10.00 13.41 -6.59
CA THR A 2 -8.85 13.55 -5.68
C THR A 2 -7.64 13.92 -6.53
N ASN A 3 -7.05 15.10 -6.34
CA ASN A 3 -5.79 15.46 -6.98
C ASN A 3 -4.67 14.62 -6.34
N LEU A 4 -4.32 13.51 -6.98
CA LEU A 4 -3.17 12.71 -6.60
C LEU A 4 -1.91 13.42 -7.06
N ASN A 5 -0.87 13.43 -6.22
CA ASN A 5 0.44 13.84 -6.68
C ASN A 5 1.11 12.70 -7.48
N LYS A 6 2.18 13.01 -8.21
CA LYS A 6 2.90 12.03 -9.05
C LYS A 6 3.34 10.75 -8.31
N GLN A 7 3.70 10.85 -7.02
CA GLN A 7 4.07 9.67 -6.23
C GLN A 7 2.84 8.83 -5.86
N GLN A 8 1.71 9.47 -5.56
CA GLN A 8 0.44 8.83 -5.25
C GLN A 8 -0.16 8.15 -6.50
N GLU A 9 -0.06 8.77 -7.68
CA GLU A 9 -0.47 8.16 -8.96
C GLU A 9 0.30 6.86 -9.23
N GLN A 10 1.63 6.88 -9.10
CA GLN A 10 2.45 5.68 -9.27
C GLN A 10 2.10 4.58 -8.27
N LEU A 11 1.84 4.94 -7.02
CA LEU A 11 1.40 3.96 -6.00
C LEU A 11 0.01 3.42 -6.30
N TYR A 12 -0.86 4.24 -6.87
CA TYR A 12 -2.19 3.82 -7.31
C TYR A 12 -2.11 2.82 -8.48
N GLU A 13 -1.21 3.03 -9.44
CA GLU A 13 -0.94 2.07 -10.51
C GLU A 13 -0.39 0.74 -9.97
N LEU A 14 0.55 0.80 -9.03
CA LEU A 14 1.09 -0.42 -8.38
C LEU A 14 0.00 -1.17 -7.60
N LEU A 15 -0.92 -0.46 -6.95
CA LEU A 15 -2.09 -1.05 -6.29
C LEU A 15 -2.94 -1.84 -7.31
N TYR A 16 -3.18 -1.26 -8.49
CA TYR A 16 -3.87 -1.96 -9.58
C TYR A 16 -3.14 -3.21 -10.05
N ASN A 17 -1.81 -3.16 -10.18
CA ASN A 17 -1.01 -4.32 -10.57
C ASN A 17 -1.14 -5.48 -9.56
N VAL A 18 -1.21 -5.18 -8.26
CA VAL A 18 -1.47 -6.21 -7.23
C VAL A 18 -2.85 -6.85 -7.41
N LEU A 19 -3.87 -6.08 -7.77
CA LEU A 19 -5.22 -6.60 -8.02
C LEU A 19 -5.30 -7.54 -9.23
N LEU A 20 -4.54 -7.24 -10.27
CA LEU A 20 -4.49 -8.02 -11.50
C LEU A 20 -3.56 -9.24 -11.39
N ASN A 21 -2.66 -9.27 -10.41
CA ASN A 21 -1.70 -10.35 -10.28
C ASN A 21 -2.36 -11.66 -9.79
N PRO A 22 -2.22 -12.78 -10.52
CA PRO A 22 -2.84 -14.05 -10.14
C PRO A 22 -2.26 -14.64 -8.85
N GLN A 23 -1.03 -14.27 -8.45
CA GLN A 23 -0.38 -14.73 -7.23
C GLN A 23 -0.89 -14.03 -5.96
N THR A 24 -1.64 -12.93 -6.11
CA THR A 24 -2.27 -12.26 -4.97
C THR A 24 -3.45 -13.09 -4.46
N SER A 25 -3.49 -13.35 -3.16
CA SER A 25 -4.57 -14.15 -2.56
C SER A 25 -5.92 -13.44 -2.61
N VAL A 26 -7.01 -14.20 -2.50
CA VAL A 26 -8.38 -13.66 -2.49
C VAL A 26 -8.58 -12.64 -1.35
N LYS A 27 -8.01 -12.92 -0.17
CA LYS A 27 -8.09 -12.02 1.00
C LYS A 27 -7.36 -10.71 0.75
N GLU A 28 -6.14 -10.77 0.21
CA GLU A 28 -5.38 -9.58 -0.13
C GLU A 28 -6.09 -8.76 -1.22
N ARG A 29 -6.55 -9.40 -2.30
CA ARG A 29 -7.29 -8.69 -3.36
C ARG A 29 -8.51 -7.96 -2.84
N ALA A 30 -9.24 -8.55 -1.89
CA ALA A 30 -10.38 -7.88 -1.25
C ALA A 30 -9.96 -6.60 -0.50
N LEU A 31 -8.84 -6.63 0.21
CA LEU A 31 -8.30 -5.45 0.91
C LEU A 31 -7.84 -4.36 -0.07
N PHE A 32 -7.07 -4.75 -1.10
CA PHE A 32 -6.61 -3.84 -2.14
C PHE A 32 -7.78 -3.21 -2.91
N LYS A 33 -8.83 -4.00 -3.20
CA LYS A 33 -10.04 -3.51 -3.85
C LYS A 33 -10.75 -2.49 -2.96
N GLY A 34 -10.91 -2.78 -1.67
CA GLY A 34 -11.51 -1.84 -0.71
C GLY A 34 -10.71 -0.54 -0.56
N ALA A 35 -9.38 -0.59 -0.69
CA ALA A 35 -8.54 0.60 -0.73
C ALA A 35 -8.75 1.42 -2.02
N ARG A 36 -8.79 0.76 -3.18
CA ARG A 36 -9.10 1.38 -4.47
C ARG A 36 -10.45 2.09 -4.45
N ASP A 37 -11.50 1.40 -4.03
CA ASP A 37 -12.88 1.94 -4.01
C ASP A 37 -12.97 3.20 -3.14
N LYS A 38 -12.23 3.25 -2.02
CA LYS A 38 -12.17 4.45 -1.15
C LYS A 38 -11.47 5.62 -1.85
N ILE A 39 -10.37 5.38 -2.56
CA ILE A 39 -9.65 6.41 -3.30
C ILE A 39 -10.52 6.96 -4.44
N GLU A 40 -11.19 6.07 -5.19
CA GLU A 40 -12.14 6.44 -6.25
C GLU A 40 -13.34 7.22 -5.70
N ALA A 41 -13.81 6.88 -4.50
CA ALA A 41 -14.84 7.63 -3.77
C ALA A 41 -14.38 8.99 -3.21
N GLY A 42 -13.15 9.42 -3.52
CA GLY A 42 -12.64 10.74 -3.11
C GLY A 42 -12.01 10.79 -1.72
N LYS A 43 -11.77 9.65 -1.07
CA LYS A 43 -11.07 9.63 0.23
C LYS A 43 -9.59 9.98 0.04
N ALA A 44 -9.02 10.62 1.06
CA ALA A 44 -7.60 10.97 1.08
C ALA A 44 -6.72 9.71 0.96
N PHE A 45 -5.69 9.79 0.12
CA PHE A 45 -4.87 8.65 -0.26
C PHE A 45 -4.06 8.08 0.92
N ASP A 46 -3.36 8.92 1.67
CA ASP A 46 -2.45 8.47 2.73
C ASP A 46 -3.20 7.76 3.89
N PRO A 47 -4.37 8.24 4.38
CA PRO A 47 -5.16 7.50 5.35
C PRO A 47 -5.67 6.15 4.84
N VAL A 48 -6.04 6.06 3.55
CA VAL A 48 -6.49 4.81 2.94
C VAL A 48 -5.34 3.81 2.86
N LEU A 49 -4.15 4.24 2.42
CA LEU A 49 -2.95 3.41 2.41
C LEU A 49 -2.56 2.93 3.81
N SER A 50 -2.54 3.82 4.80
CA SER A 50 -2.23 3.44 6.18
C SER A 50 -3.20 2.37 6.70
N GLY A 51 -4.49 2.50 6.38
CA GLY A 51 -5.49 1.48 6.71
C GLY A 51 -5.25 0.14 6.01
N LEU A 52 -4.92 0.17 4.71
CA LEU A 52 -4.58 -1.03 3.94
C LEU A 52 -3.40 -1.77 4.59
N PHE A 53 -2.31 -1.06 4.89
CA PHE A 53 -1.13 -1.65 5.50
C PHE A 53 -1.42 -2.28 6.86
N LYS A 54 -2.17 -1.61 7.74
CA LYS A 54 -2.60 -2.18 9.02
C LYS A 54 -3.34 -3.51 8.84
N GLN A 55 -4.19 -3.62 7.82
CA GLN A 55 -4.93 -4.86 7.54
C GLN A 55 -4.01 -5.95 6.99
N LEU A 56 -3.05 -5.60 6.13
CA LEU A 56 -2.07 -6.53 5.56
C LEU A 56 -1.09 -7.10 6.61
N MET A 57 -0.87 -6.41 7.73
CA MET A 57 -0.01 -6.90 8.81
C MET A 57 -0.54 -8.18 9.47
N TYR A 58 -1.85 -8.44 9.37
CA TYR A 58 -2.50 -9.63 9.95
C TYR A 58 -2.69 -10.77 8.94
N LEU A 59 -2.13 -10.64 7.73
CA LEU A 59 -2.23 -11.66 6.68
C LEU A 59 -0.84 -12.12 6.25
N PRO A 60 -0.66 -13.40 5.90
CA PRO A 60 0.51 -13.82 5.14
C PRO A 60 0.50 -13.09 3.79
N GLN A 61 1.62 -12.44 3.47
CA GLN A 61 1.73 -11.57 2.30
C GLN A 61 2.32 -12.33 1.12
N SER A 62 1.61 -12.28 0.00
CA SER A 62 2.09 -12.75 -1.29
C SER A 62 3.19 -11.83 -1.82
N LYS A 63 4.07 -12.36 -2.67
CA LYS A 63 5.17 -11.62 -3.30
C LYS A 63 4.74 -10.26 -3.91
N PRO A 64 3.62 -10.15 -4.66
CA PRO A 64 3.18 -8.87 -5.21
C PRO A 64 2.83 -7.83 -4.15
N VAL A 65 2.31 -8.27 -3.00
CA VAL A 65 1.97 -7.40 -1.87
C VAL A 65 3.23 -6.89 -1.15
N VAL A 66 4.24 -7.75 -1.02
CA VAL A 66 5.55 -7.37 -0.47
C VAL A 66 6.22 -6.32 -1.37
N GLU A 67 6.26 -6.56 -2.68
CA GLU A 67 6.82 -5.62 -3.67
C GLU A 67 6.09 -4.26 -3.63
N PHE A 68 4.76 -4.28 -3.51
CA PHE A 68 3.98 -3.07 -3.32
C PHE A 68 4.35 -2.32 -2.02
N ALA A 69 4.49 -3.04 -0.90
CA ALA A 69 4.82 -2.44 0.38
C ALA A 69 6.21 -1.79 0.37
N GLU A 70 7.20 -2.41 -0.28
CA GLU A 70 8.53 -1.84 -0.47
C GLU A 70 8.49 -0.58 -1.35
N ALA A 71 7.77 -0.65 -2.47
CA ALA A 71 7.60 0.48 -3.37
C ALA A 71 6.92 1.68 -2.68
N ALA A 72 5.93 1.41 -1.81
CA ALA A 72 5.26 2.40 -0.98
C ALA A 72 6.20 3.02 0.06
N ARG A 73 6.98 2.21 0.77
CA ARG A 73 7.96 2.70 1.75
C ARG A 73 8.99 3.63 1.12
N GLN A 74 9.53 3.27 -0.04
CA GLN A 74 10.50 4.10 -0.75
C GLN A 74 9.91 5.45 -1.16
N ARG A 75 8.68 5.46 -1.67
CA ARG A 75 8.02 6.69 -2.16
C ARG A 75 7.51 7.58 -1.03
N MET A 76 7.03 6.98 0.06
CA MET A 76 6.58 7.73 1.24
C MET A 76 7.73 8.35 2.05
N ARG A 77 8.93 7.74 2.08
CA ARG A 77 10.13 8.35 2.71
C ARG A 77 10.58 9.67 2.04
N VAL A 78 10.10 9.95 0.83
CA VAL A 78 10.51 11.10 0.01
C VAL A 78 9.46 12.23 0.06
N GLY A 79 8.39 12.08 0.85
CA GLY A 79 7.35 13.11 1.03
C GLY A 79 7.74 14.19 2.07
N PRO A 80 7.43 15.48 1.85
CA PRO A 80 7.87 16.60 2.70
C PRO A 80 7.24 16.67 4.11
N GLY A 81 6.58 15.62 4.58
CA GLY A 81 5.88 15.61 5.87
C GLY A 81 6.15 14.40 6.77
N THR A 82 6.91 13.41 6.33
CA THR A 82 7.26 12.26 7.18
C THR A 82 8.64 12.46 7.77
N ALA A 83 8.71 13.17 8.90
CA ALA A 83 9.93 13.38 9.68
C ALA A 83 10.48 12.06 10.25
N GLY A 84 11.04 11.21 9.39
CA GLY A 84 11.86 10.05 9.75
C GLY A 84 11.20 8.98 10.64
N THR A 85 9.91 9.10 10.97
CA THR A 85 9.23 8.19 11.91
C THR A 85 8.62 7.03 11.15
N THR A 86 9.40 5.95 11.02
CA THR A 86 8.99 4.61 10.58
C THR A 86 8.04 3.90 11.54
N HIS A 87 7.35 4.64 12.43
CA HIS A 87 6.61 4.09 13.58
C HIS A 87 5.39 3.22 13.21
N GLY A 88 5.03 3.11 11.92
CA GLY A 88 3.98 2.21 11.45
C GLY A 88 4.45 0.96 10.69
N PHE A 89 5.75 0.84 10.38
CA PHE A 89 6.22 -0.13 9.38
C PHE A 89 7.42 -0.99 9.79
N SER A 90 7.93 -0.91 11.02
CA SER A 90 9.08 -1.72 11.44
C SER A 90 8.86 -3.25 11.38
N ASN A 91 7.63 -3.72 11.16
CA ASN A 91 7.30 -5.15 11.19
C ASN A 91 7.30 -5.88 9.83
N TYR A 92 7.54 -5.21 8.70
CA TYR A 92 7.70 -5.91 7.40
C TYR A 92 9.17 -6.02 7.00
N GLN A 93 10.07 -6.04 7.97
CA GLN A 93 11.41 -6.55 7.73
C GLN A 93 11.28 -8.06 7.89
N THR A 94 11.26 -8.74 6.74
CA THR A 94 11.23 -10.18 6.59
C THR A 94 12.21 -10.80 7.58
N LYS A 95 11.73 -11.73 8.42
CA LYS A 95 12.65 -12.66 9.08
C LYS A 95 13.27 -13.47 7.96
N GLU A 96 14.51 -13.15 7.62
CA GLU A 96 15.39 -14.07 6.90
C GLU A 96 15.58 -15.28 7.82
N GLU A 97 15.11 -16.45 7.38
CA GLU A 97 15.59 -17.74 7.88
C GLU A 97 16.95 -18.05 7.24
#